data_AF-A0A1A7X817-F1
#
_entry.id   AF-A0A1A7X817-F1
#
_cell.length_a   1.000
_cell.length_b   1.000
_cell.length_c   1.000
_cell.angle_alpha   90.00
_cell.angle_beta   90.00
_cell.angle_gamma   90.00
#
_symmetry.space_group_name_H-M   'P 1'
#
loop_
_entity.id
_entity.type
_entity.pdbx_description
1 polymer ?
#
loop_
_entity_poly.entity_id
_entity_poly.type
_entity_poly.pdbx_seq_one_letter_code
_entity_poly.pdbx_strand_id
1 'polypeptide(L)'
;MMPADSTMTSIVQRIARQALVTFKSPPGLGEDAGKSFLENHNKLKSLMTEVRAADLKLVPRRAEDSASRPPPYHQGVPPVTYMHICETDQFSMGVFLLKTGASIPLHDHPGMHGMLKVLYGKVRISCFDRLERPSGSTQATPPLPPAQMGALRRSVLRSSAEYTEESGPCVLSPDRDNLHQIDAVDGPTAFMDILAPPYDPDDGRDCHYYKVLTEPEVKNTEQKEKEVWLMEISQPPSFWCGGEPYPGPEVCL
;
A
#
# COMPACT_ATOMS: atom_id res chain seq x y z
N MET A 1 -16.61 23.50 40.67
CA MET A 1 -17.15 22.30 40.00
C MET A 1 -16.48 22.23 38.64
N MET A 2 -15.87 21.08 38.34
CA MET A 2 -14.77 20.89 37.40
C MET A 2 -15.04 21.41 35.96
N PRO A 3 -14.03 21.97 35.25
CA PRO A 3 -14.13 22.15 33.81
C PRO A 3 -14.17 20.76 33.15
N ALA A 4 -15.17 20.55 32.31
CA ALA A 4 -15.35 19.31 31.56
C ALA A 4 -14.15 19.05 30.65
N ASP A 5 -13.76 17.78 30.58
CA ASP A 5 -12.68 17.21 29.78
C ASP A 5 -12.49 17.89 28.42
N SER A 6 -11.31 18.48 28.22
CA SER A 6 -10.71 18.57 26.89
C SER A 6 -10.44 17.15 26.40
N THR A 7 -11.43 16.52 25.77
CA THR A 7 -11.33 15.18 25.18
C THR A 7 -10.08 15.11 24.31
N MET A 8 -9.07 14.36 24.75
CA MET A 8 -7.87 14.08 23.97
C MET A 8 -8.31 13.38 22.68
N THR A 9 -8.27 14.10 21.56
CA THR A 9 -8.67 13.57 20.26
C THR A 9 -7.80 12.36 19.91
N SER A 10 -8.41 11.25 19.51
CA SER A 10 -7.67 10.02 19.15
C SER A 10 -6.63 10.30 18.06
N ILE A 11 -5.50 9.57 18.08
CA ILE A 11 -4.50 9.71 17.02
C ILE A 11 -5.07 9.37 15.63
N VAL A 12 -6.00 8.42 15.55
CA VAL A 12 -6.70 8.07 14.30
C VAL A 12 -7.47 9.26 13.73
N GLN A 13 -8.22 9.98 14.57
CA GLN A 13 -8.93 11.20 14.18
C GLN A 13 -7.96 12.33 13.78
N ARG A 14 -6.82 12.45 14.47
CA ARG A 14 -5.77 13.43 14.14
C ARG A 14 -5.12 13.12 12.79
N ILE A 15 -4.84 11.85 12.50
CA ILE A 15 -4.33 11.38 11.20
C ILE A 15 -5.30 11.74 10.10
N ALA A 16 -6.58 11.38 10.24
CA ALA A 16 -7.59 11.66 9.21
C ALA A 16 -7.74 13.17 8.92
N ARG A 17 -7.77 14.02 9.96
CA ARG A 17 -7.81 15.48 9.78
C ARG A 17 -6.54 16.01 9.11
N GLN A 18 -5.38 15.48 9.48
CA GLN A 18 -4.12 15.89 8.87
C GLN A 18 -4.05 15.43 7.41
N ALA A 19 -4.55 14.24 7.07
CA ALA A 19 -4.66 13.75 5.69
C ALA A 19 -5.54 14.66 4.84
N LEU A 20 -6.72 15.04 5.35
CA LEU A 20 -7.62 16.00 4.67
C LEU A 20 -6.92 17.33 4.35
N VAL A 21 -6.13 17.86 5.30
CA VAL A 21 -5.38 19.10 5.09
C VAL A 21 -4.22 18.90 4.10
N THR A 22 -3.50 17.77 4.20
CA THR A 22 -2.35 17.44 3.34
C THR A 22 -2.78 17.27 1.89
N PHE A 23 -3.85 16.52 1.62
CA PHE A 23 -4.27 16.12 0.28
C PHE A 23 -5.36 17.00 -0.33
N LYS A 24 -5.57 18.21 0.21
CA LYS A 24 -6.44 19.20 -0.40
C LYS A 24 -5.92 19.72 -1.74
N SER A 25 -4.61 19.77 -1.90
CA SER A 25 -3.94 20.21 -3.14
C SER A 25 -2.57 19.52 -3.26
N PRO A 26 -2.54 18.19 -3.50
CA PRO A 26 -1.30 17.45 -3.68
C PRO A 26 -0.65 17.84 -5.01
N PRO A 27 0.68 17.71 -5.13
CA PRO A 27 1.34 17.86 -6.41
C PRO A 27 0.88 16.75 -7.37
N GLY A 28 0.58 17.14 -8.60
CA GLY A 28 0.29 16.21 -9.69
C GLY A 28 1.53 15.47 -10.19
N LEU A 29 1.32 14.60 -11.18
CA LEU A 29 2.42 13.87 -11.82
C LEU A 29 3.42 14.84 -12.46
N GLY A 30 4.68 14.77 -12.04
CA GLY A 30 5.76 15.64 -12.54
C GLY A 30 5.76 17.07 -12.01
N GLU A 31 4.88 17.39 -11.06
CA GLU A 31 4.85 18.71 -10.40
C GLU A 31 5.74 18.75 -9.15
N ASP A 32 6.41 19.87 -8.94
CA ASP A 32 7.19 20.08 -7.72
C ASP A 32 6.27 20.29 -6.50
N ALA A 33 6.58 19.58 -5.41
CA ALA A 33 5.88 19.72 -4.15
C ALA A 33 6.07 21.12 -3.53
N GLY A 34 4.99 21.88 -3.41
CA GLY A 34 5.00 23.16 -2.69
C GLY A 34 5.37 23.02 -1.21
N LYS A 35 6.00 24.04 -0.63
CA LYS A 35 6.45 24.05 0.77
C LYS A 35 5.34 23.67 1.76
N SER A 36 4.13 24.19 1.57
CA SER A 36 2.99 23.90 2.46
C SER A 36 2.57 22.42 2.39
N PHE A 37 2.59 21.81 1.21
CA PHE A 37 2.31 20.38 1.07
C PHE A 37 3.36 19.56 1.81
N LEU A 38 4.66 19.86 1.60
CA LEU A 38 5.74 19.13 2.24
C LEU A 38 5.68 19.22 3.78
N GLU A 39 5.36 20.39 4.33
CA GLU A 39 5.15 20.57 5.77
C GLU A 39 4.00 19.73 6.31
N ASN A 40 2.85 19.72 5.62
CA ASN A 40 1.68 18.95 6.03
C ASN A 40 1.90 17.44 5.87
N HIS A 41 2.57 17.03 4.79
CA HIS A 41 2.95 15.66 4.53
C HIS A 41 3.92 15.13 5.60
N ASN A 42 4.89 15.95 6.04
CA ASN A 42 5.78 15.57 7.14
C ASN A 42 5.05 15.44 8.49
N LYS A 43 4.06 16.30 8.77
CA LYS A 43 3.20 16.16 9.96
C LYS A 43 2.40 14.86 9.90
N LEU A 44 1.80 14.56 8.75
CA LEU A 44 1.07 13.30 8.54
C LEU A 44 1.99 12.10 8.75
N LYS A 45 3.20 12.13 8.18
CA LYS A 45 4.21 11.09 8.34
C LYS A 45 4.60 10.88 9.81
N SER A 46 4.72 11.94 10.61
CA SER A 46 4.98 11.83 12.05
C SER A 46 3.85 11.09 12.76
N LEU A 47 2.60 11.51 12.52
CA LEU A 47 1.42 10.86 13.12
C LEU A 47 1.31 9.39 12.71
N MET A 48 1.55 9.08 11.43
CA MET A 48 1.62 7.71 10.93
C MET A 48 2.78 6.92 11.53
N THR A 49 3.88 7.57 11.92
CA THR A 49 4.99 6.89 12.62
C THR A 49 4.63 6.56 14.07
N GLU A 50 3.82 7.40 14.71
CA GLU A 50 3.42 7.29 16.12
C GLU A 50 2.29 6.27 16.35
N VAL A 51 1.39 6.09 15.38
CA VAL A 51 0.22 5.20 15.55
C VAL A 51 0.62 3.75 15.82
N ARG A 52 -0.12 3.09 16.71
CA ARG A 52 0.06 1.69 17.10
C ARG A 52 -1.26 0.93 16.99
N ALA A 53 -1.18 -0.40 16.93
CA ALA A 53 -2.35 -1.28 16.88
C ALA A 53 -3.37 -0.98 18.01
N ALA A 54 -2.89 -0.65 19.21
CA ALA A 54 -3.72 -0.34 20.36
C ALA A 54 -4.61 0.91 20.16
N ASP A 55 -4.14 1.91 19.42
CA ASP A 55 -4.92 3.12 19.11
C ASP A 55 -6.15 2.82 18.24
N LEU A 56 -6.05 1.76 17.43
CA LEU A 56 -7.12 1.23 16.59
C LEU A 56 -7.91 0.10 17.28
N LYS A 57 -7.61 -0.20 18.55
CA LYS A 57 -8.13 -1.35 19.31
C LYS A 57 -7.94 -2.69 18.59
N LEU A 58 -6.87 -2.81 17.80
CA LEU A 58 -6.52 -4.05 17.12
C LEU A 58 -5.71 -4.94 18.06
N VAL A 59 -6.09 -6.21 18.11
CA VAL A 59 -5.33 -7.26 18.79
C VAL A 59 -4.56 -8.04 17.72
N PRO A 60 -3.23 -8.18 17.82
CA PRO A 60 -2.45 -9.01 16.90
C PRO A 60 -2.99 -10.44 16.86
N ARG A 61 -3.29 -10.94 15.66
CA ARG A 61 -3.71 -12.33 15.46
C ARG A 61 -2.51 -13.27 15.63
N ARG A 62 -2.76 -14.48 16.11
CA ARG A 62 -1.73 -15.54 16.15
C ARG A 62 -1.76 -16.31 14.83
N ALA A 63 -0.62 -16.91 14.46
CA ALA A 63 -0.55 -17.77 13.27
C ALA A 63 -1.54 -18.95 13.35
N GLU A 64 -1.80 -19.46 14.56
CA GLU A 64 -2.73 -20.54 14.86
C GLU A 64 -4.20 -20.17 14.55
N ASP A 65 -4.56 -18.89 14.64
CA ASP A 65 -5.92 -18.40 14.37
C ASP A 65 -6.30 -18.57 12.88
N SER A 66 -5.30 -18.68 12.00
CA SER A 66 -5.47 -18.87 10.56
C SER A 66 -5.63 -20.33 10.12
N ALA A 67 -5.44 -21.30 11.04
CA ALA A 67 -5.41 -22.74 10.74
C ALA A 67 -6.79 -23.44 10.79
N SER A 68 -7.88 -22.70 11.03
CA SER A 68 -9.22 -23.28 11.05
C SER A 68 -9.68 -23.63 9.62
N ARG A 69 -9.62 -24.94 9.32
CA ARG A 69 -10.00 -25.55 8.03
C ARG A 69 -11.47 -25.24 7.70
N PRO A 70 -11.77 -24.54 6.59
CA PRO A 70 -13.15 -24.20 6.26
C PRO A 70 -13.95 -25.44 5.81
N PRO A 71 -15.28 -25.46 6.00
CA PRO A 71 -16.15 -26.51 5.46
C PRO A 71 -16.08 -26.55 3.92
N PRO A 72 -16.30 -27.72 3.29
CA PRO A 72 -16.07 -27.95 1.86
C PRO A 72 -16.95 -27.17 0.87
N TYR A 73 -17.84 -26.29 1.34
CA TYR A 73 -18.81 -25.54 0.51
C TYR A 73 -18.69 -24.01 0.61
N HIS A 74 -17.73 -23.47 1.36
CA HIS A 74 -17.49 -22.03 1.40
C HIS A 74 -16.28 -21.68 0.54
N GLN A 75 -16.45 -20.71 -0.37
CA GLN A 75 -15.33 -19.94 -0.93
C GLN A 75 -14.39 -19.60 0.23
N GLY A 76 -13.10 -19.91 0.07
CA GLY A 76 -12.14 -19.94 1.18
C GLY A 76 -12.11 -18.66 2.00
N VAL A 77 -11.58 -18.74 3.23
CA VAL A 77 -11.38 -17.56 4.06
C VAL A 77 -10.37 -16.63 3.36
N PRO A 78 -10.69 -15.33 3.17
CA PRO A 78 -9.85 -14.41 2.40
C PRO A 78 -8.39 -14.38 2.86
N PRO A 79 -7.39 -14.34 1.95
CA PRO A 79 -5.99 -14.24 2.31
C PRO A 79 -5.66 -12.88 2.95
N VAL A 80 -6.40 -11.84 2.54
CA VAL A 80 -6.28 -10.47 3.02
C VAL A 80 -7.65 -9.94 3.41
N THR A 81 -7.76 -9.24 4.53
CA THR A 81 -8.98 -8.51 4.88
C THR A 81 -8.73 -7.01 5.05
N TYR A 82 -9.77 -6.22 4.80
CA TYR A 82 -9.74 -4.77 4.87
C TYR A 82 -10.79 -4.26 5.86
N MET A 83 -10.34 -3.39 6.76
CA MET A 83 -11.17 -2.64 7.69
C MET A 83 -11.21 -1.18 7.23
N HIS A 84 -12.37 -0.75 6.73
CA HIS A 84 -12.59 0.65 6.36
C HIS A 84 -12.65 1.54 7.60
N ILE A 85 -11.93 2.67 7.60
CA ILE A 85 -12.00 3.67 8.67
C ILE A 85 -12.79 4.90 8.21
N CYS A 86 -12.35 5.54 7.14
CA CYS A 86 -13.06 6.66 6.53
C CYS A 86 -12.59 6.89 5.09
N GLU A 87 -13.41 7.59 4.31
CA GLU A 87 -13.09 8.02 2.96
C GLU A 87 -13.74 9.37 2.67
N THR A 88 -13.03 10.19 1.91
CA THR A 88 -13.51 11.44 1.32
C THR A 88 -13.15 11.47 -0.17
N ASP A 89 -13.51 12.54 -0.87
CA ASP A 89 -13.03 12.82 -2.22
C ASP A 89 -11.50 12.97 -2.32
N GLN A 90 -10.83 13.27 -1.21
CA GLN A 90 -9.39 13.55 -1.17
C GLN A 90 -8.54 12.36 -0.75
N PHE A 91 -9.06 11.46 0.09
CA PHE A 91 -8.31 10.28 0.52
C PHE A 91 -9.22 9.17 1.05
N SER A 92 -8.72 7.94 1.03
CA SER A 92 -9.27 6.80 1.76
C SER A 92 -8.28 6.36 2.83
N MET A 93 -8.82 5.79 3.91
CA MET A 93 -8.03 5.33 5.05
C MET A 93 -8.61 4.04 5.60
N GLY A 94 -7.75 3.03 5.75
CA GLY A 94 -8.16 1.74 6.29
C GLY A 94 -7.00 0.89 6.78
N VAL A 95 -7.31 -0.34 7.18
CA VAL A 95 -6.32 -1.31 7.65
C VAL A 95 -6.43 -2.57 6.82
N PHE A 96 -5.31 -3.01 6.28
CA PHE A 96 -5.18 -4.33 5.70
C PHE A 96 -4.61 -5.30 6.72
N LEU A 97 -5.15 -6.50 6.73
CA LEU A 97 -4.65 -7.64 7.48
C LEU A 97 -4.28 -8.76 6.51
N LEU A 98 -3.03 -9.19 6.54
CA LEU A 98 -2.54 -10.30 5.75
C LEU A 98 -2.33 -11.51 6.66
N LYS A 99 -2.85 -12.67 6.25
CA LYS A 99 -2.56 -13.94 6.91
C LYS A 99 -1.10 -14.37 6.71
N THR A 100 -0.66 -15.36 7.49
CA THR A 100 0.64 -16.00 7.28
C THR A 100 0.78 -16.50 5.85
N GLY A 101 1.83 -16.05 5.16
CA GLY A 101 2.12 -16.42 3.77
C GLY A 101 1.22 -15.78 2.72
N ALA A 102 0.33 -14.85 3.10
CA ALA A 102 -0.44 -14.07 2.16
C ALA A 102 0.36 -12.88 1.61
N SER A 103 0.01 -12.46 0.41
CA SER A 103 0.58 -11.29 -0.25
C SER A 103 -0.52 -10.48 -0.91
N ILE A 104 -0.35 -9.16 -0.94
CA ILE A 104 -1.02 -8.30 -1.90
C ILE A 104 -0.13 -8.29 -3.15
N PRO A 105 -0.61 -8.84 -4.29
CA PRO A 105 0.20 -8.97 -5.50
C PRO A 105 0.70 -7.62 -6.00
N LEU A 106 1.73 -7.62 -6.84
CA LEU A 106 2.24 -6.40 -7.46
C LEU A 106 1.10 -5.64 -8.16
N HIS A 107 0.87 -4.40 -7.74
CA HIS A 107 -0.18 -3.54 -8.25
C HIS A 107 0.26 -2.08 -8.32
N ASP A 108 -0.51 -1.23 -9.01
CA ASP A 108 -0.27 0.21 -9.13
C ASP A 108 -1.29 1.09 -8.37
N HIS A 109 -0.95 2.37 -8.26
CA HIS A 109 -1.75 3.42 -7.63
C HIS A 109 -1.86 4.64 -8.56
N PRO A 110 -2.55 4.56 -9.71
CA PRO A 110 -2.44 5.58 -10.77
C PRO A 110 -2.76 6.99 -10.28
N GLY A 111 -1.78 7.89 -10.32
CA GLY A 111 -1.98 9.30 -9.94
C GLY A 111 -2.14 9.54 -8.44
N MET A 112 -1.87 8.55 -7.59
CA MET A 112 -2.14 8.61 -6.16
C MET A 112 -0.85 8.79 -5.34
N HIS A 113 -1.00 9.47 -4.21
CA HIS A 113 -0.05 9.46 -3.09
C HIS A 113 -0.48 8.40 -2.08
N GLY A 114 0.47 7.83 -1.36
CA GLY A 114 0.16 6.80 -0.36
C GLY A 114 1.09 6.77 0.83
N MET A 115 0.57 6.34 1.99
CA MET A 115 1.35 6.08 3.20
C MET A 115 0.88 4.80 3.89
N LEU A 116 1.79 3.82 3.95
CA LEU A 116 1.57 2.54 4.59
C LEU A 116 2.37 2.44 5.89
N LYS A 117 1.69 2.21 7.03
CA LYS A 117 2.31 1.96 8.33
C LYS A 117 1.96 0.57 8.86
N VAL A 118 2.96 -0.27 9.08
CA VAL A 118 2.78 -1.54 9.79
C VAL A 118 2.38 -1.29 11.24
N LEU A 119 1.29 -1.92 11.67
CA LEU A 119 0.75 -1.83 13.03
C LEU A 119 1.18 -2.98 13.92
N TYR A 120 1.35 -4.17 13.33
CA TYR A 120 2.01 -5.32 13.96
C TYR A 120 2.51 -6.33 12.94
N GLY A 121 3.45 -7.16 13.37
CA GLY A 121 4.07 -8.17 12.53
C GLY A 121 5.07 -7.51 11.57
N LYS A 122 5.27 -8.15 10.42
CA LYS A 122 6.30 -7.74 9.46
C LYS A 122 5.81 -7.95 8.04
N VAL A 123 6.06 -6.95 7.20
CA VAL A 123 5.85 -7.04 5.74
C VAL A 123 7.15 -6.80 5.01
N ARG A 124 7.29 -7.39 3.83
CA ARG A 124 8.28 -7.00 2.84
C ARG A 124 7.57 -6.23 1.74
N ILE A 125 8.06 -5.03 1.45
CA ILE A 125 7.51 -4.19 0.38
C ILE A 125 8.58 -4.07 -0.69
N SER A 126 8.25 -4.51 -1.90
CA SER A 126 9.08 -4.34 -3.09
C SER A 126 8.45 -3.28 -3.98
N CYS A 127 9.13 -2.15 -4.14
CA CYS A 127 8.63 -1.00 -4.89
C CYS A 127 9.28 -0.90 -6.27
N PHE A 128 8.46 -0.56 -7.26
CA PHE A 128 8.82 -0.42 -8.65
C PHE A 128 8.28 0.89 -9.21
N ASP A 129 8.95 1.40 -10.23
CA ASP A 129 8.46 2.51 -11.04
C ASP A 129 8.48 2.15 -12.51
N ARG A 130 7.51 2.69 -13.25
CA ARG A 130 7.50 2.60 -14.72
C ARG A 130 8.65 3.46 -15.25
N LEU A 131 9.39 2.92 -16.23
CA LEU A 131 10.34 3.71 -16.97
C LEU A 131 9.62 4.31 -18.18
N GLU A 132 9.47 5.63 -18.22
CA GLU A 132 9.12 6.31 -19.46
C GLU A 132 10.18 5.99 -20.53
N ARG A 133 9.81 5.97 -21.81
CA ARG A 133 10.75 5.59 -22.88
C ARG A 133 11.74 6.73 -23.14
N PRO A 134 13.05 6.52 -22.90
CA PRO A 134 14.04 7.00 -23.85
C PRO A 134 14.70 5.82 -24.56
N SER A 135 14.90 6.02 -25.85
CA SER A 135 15.62 5.15 -26.79
C SER A 135 16.99 4.76 -26.22
N GLY A 136 17.21 3.48 -25.90
CA GLY A 136 18.54 3.00 -25.51
C GLY A 136 18.63 1.93 -24.42
N SER A 137 17.53 1.27 -24.03
CA SER A 137 17.61 0.18 -23.04
C SER A 137 18.51 -0.95 -23.53
N THR A 138 19.38 -1.43 -22.64
CA THR A 138 20.26 -2.59 -22.89
C THR A 138 19.57 -3.93 -22.67
N GLN A 139 18.39 -3.96 -22.03
CA GLN A 139 17.61 -5.19 -21.89
C GLN A 139 16.82 -5.48 -23.15
N ALA A 140 17.05 -6.68 -23.71
CA ALA A 140 16.22 -7.22 -24.77
C ALA A 140 14.77 -7.35 -24.29
N THR A 141 13.82 -6.95 -25.13
CA THR A 141 12.41 -7.19 -24.87
C THR A 141 12.15 -8.70 -24.82
N PRO A 142 11.44 -9.22 -23.80
CA PRO A 142 11.14 -10.64 -23.71
C PRO A 142 10.41 -11.15 -24.97
N PRO A 143 10.73 -12.35 -25.48
CA PRO A 143 10.03 -12.91 -26.62
C PRO A 143 8.60 -13.29 -26.21
N LEU A 144 7.63 -12.43 -26.55
CA LEU A 144 6.22 -12.61 -26.24
C LEU A 144 5.35 -12.60 -27.50
N PRO A 145 4.20 -13.30 -27.50
CA PRO A 145 3.25 -13.20 -28.59
C PRO A 145 2.80 -11.75 -28.80
N PRO A 146 2.53 -11.30 -30.05
CA PRO A 146 2.11 -9.93 -30.35
C PRO A 146 0.92 -9.45 -29.51
N ALA A 147 -0.03 -10.34 -29.21
CA ALA A 147 -1.20 -10.05 -28.39
C ALA A 147 -0.87 -9.63 -26.93
N GLN A 148 0.30 -10.02 -26.40
CA GLN A 148 0.72 -9.72 -25.03
C GLN A 148 1.65 -8.50 -24.95
N MET A 149 2.15 -8.02 -26.09
CA MET A 149 3.07 -6.87 -26.11
C MET A 149 2.43 -5.59 -25.57
N GLY A 150 1.11 -5.43 -25.75
CA GLY A 150 0.36 -4.28 -25.24
C GLY A 150 0.23 -4.24 -23.71
N ALA A 151 0.40 -5.37 -23.02
CA ALA A 151 0.34 -5.48 -21.56
C ALA A 151 1.74 -5.39 -20.91
N LEU A 152 2.80 -5.30 -21.72
CA LEU A 152 4.17 -5.24 -21.24
C LEU A 152 4.54 -3.81 -20.80
N ARG A 153 5.21 -3.67 -19.66
CA ARG A 153 5.68 -2.41 -19.08
C ARG A 153 7.15 -2.54 -18.71
N ARG A 154 8.00 -1.68 -19.27
CA ARG A 154 9.39 -1.55 -18.81
C ARG A 154 9.39 -0.79 -17.50
N SER A 155 10.06 -1.34 -16.50
CA SER A 155 10.02 -0.81 -15.13
C SER A 155 11.38 -0.98 -14.46
N VAL A 156 11.50 -0.44 -13.26
CA VAL A 156 12.69 -0.56 -12.43
C VAL A 156 12.29 -1.00 -11.03
N LEU A 157 12.94 -2.02 -10.49
CA LEU A 157 12.89 -2.33 -9.06
C LEU A 157 13.71 -1.27 -8.33
N ARG A 158 13.03 -0.41 -7.56
CA ARG A 158 13.62 0.70 -6.81
C ARG A 158 14.17 0.24 -5.48
N SER A 159 13.37 -0.53 -4.75
CA SER A 159 13.71 -0.97 -3.41
C SER A 159 12.97 -2.25 -3.04
N SER A 160 13.53 -2.99 -2.09
CA SER A 160 12.85 -4.09 -1.41
C SER A 160 13.31 -4.10 0.03
N ALA A 161 12.41 -3.79 0.96
CA ALA A 161 12.73 -3.64 2.37
C ALA A 161 11.66 -4.27 3.27
N GLU A 162 12.06 -4.70 4.46
CA GLU A 162 11.16 -5.21 5.49
C GLU A 162 10.75 -4.08 6.44
N TYR A 163 9.47 -3.99 6.74
CA TYR A 163 8.88 -2.99 7.63
C TYR A 163 8.19 -3.69 8.80
N THR A 164 8.34 -3.10 9.98
CA THR A 164 7.71 -3.55 11.23
C THR A 164 6.95 -2.40 11.90
N GLU A 165 6.29 -2.68 13.02
CA GLU A 165 5.67 -1.66 13.88
C GLU A 165 6.62 -0.57 14.37
N GLU A 166 7.93 -0.81 14.37
CA GLU A 166 8.95 0.19 14.74
C GLU A 166 9.46 1.01 13.54
N SER A 167 9.14 0.59 12.31
CA SER A 167 9.49 1.34 11.11
C SER A 167 8.56 2.53 10.93
N GLY A 168 9.09 3.63 10.39
CA GLY A 168 8.25 4.70 9.82
C GLY A 168 7.44 4.19 8.61
N PRO A 169 6.46 4.97 8.12
CA PRO A 169 5.64 4.55 7.02
C PRO A 169 6.45 4.45 5.71
N CYS A 170 6.10 3.47 4.88
CA CYS A 170 6.45 3.46 3.47
C CYS A 170 5.59 4.52 2.76
N VAL A 171 6.18 5.32 1.90
CA VAL A 171 5.51 6.43 1.21
C VAL A 171 5.66 6.24 -0.29
N LEU A 172 4.58 6.46 -1.03
CA LEU A 172 4.56 6.48 -2.49
C LEU A 172 3.97 7.80 -3.00
N SER A 173 4.36 8.18 -4.21
CA SER A 173 3.82 9.31 -4.95
C SER A 173 3.43 8.86 -6.37
N PRO A 174 2.73 9.70 -7.16
CA PRO A 174 2.33 9.35 -8.52
C PRO A 174 3.50 8.93 -9.43
N ASP A 175 4.70 9.45 -9.17
CA ASP A 175 5.92 9.27 -9.94
C ASP A 175 6.98 8.38 -9.26
N ARG A 176 6.74 7.94 -8.01
CA ARG A 176 7.77 7.25 -7.20
C ARG A 176 7.18 6.17 -6.31
N ASP A 177 7.76 4.98 -6.39
CA ASP A 177 7.34 3.76 -5.71
C ASP A 177 5.84 3.44 -5.92
N ASN A 178 5.29 3.85 -7.07
CA ASN A 178 3.87 3.79 -7.36
C ASN A 178 3.35 2.35 -7.56
N LEU A 179 4.23 1.46 -8.00
CA LEU A 179 3.94 0.05 -8.09
C LEU A 179 4.59 -0.68 -6.92
N HIS A 180 3.85 -1.54 -6.23
CA HIS A 180 4.47 -2.35 -5.19
C HIS A 180 3.82 -3.71 -4.98
N GLN A 181 4.60 -4.63 -4.43
CA GLN A 181 4.12 -5.90 -3.88
C GLN A 181 4.32 -5.88 -2.37
N ILE A 182 3.36 -6.39 -1.62
CA ILE A 182 3.41 -6.45 -0.16
C ILE A 182 3.25 -7.89 0.28
N ASP A 183 4.31 -8.46 0.84
CA ASP A 183 4.35 -9.83 1.33
C ASP A 183 4.33 -9.87 2.85
N ALA A 184 3.47 -10.68 3.47
CA ALA A 184 3.56 -10.95 4.90
C ALA A 184 4.79 -11.82 5.20
N VAL A 185 5.68 -11.33 6.06
CA VAL A 185 6.89 -12.06 6.48
C VAL A 185 6.63 -12.64 7.86
N ASP A 186 6.63 -13.96 7.96
CA ASP A 186 6.38 -14.69 9.22
C ASP A 186 5.01 -14.35 9.86
N GLY A 187 4.04 -13.92 9.04
CA GLY A 187 2.77 -13.32 9.48
C GLY A 187 1.93 -14.17 10.46
N PRO A 188 0.75 -13.68 10.89
CA PRO A 188 -0.03 -12.59 10.28
C PRO A 188 0.53 -11.19 10.57
N THR A 189 0.10 -10.22 9.78
CA THR A 189 0.50 -8.81 9.91
C THR A 189 -0.67 -7.89 9.58
N ALA A 190 -0.67 -6.71 10.17
CA ALA A 190 -1.59 -5.65 9.79
C ALA A 190 -0.83 -4.36 9.53
N PHE A 191 -1.32 -3.59 8.56
CA PHE A 191 -0.85 -2.24 8.30
C PHE A 191 -2.03 -1.30 8.04
N MET A 192 -1.87 -0.06 8.48
CA MET A 192 -2.75 1.05 8.14
C MET A 192 -2.28 1.65 6.82
N ASP A 193 -3.22 2.01 5.97
CA ASP A 193 -2.94 2.61 4.67
C ASP A 193 -3.79 3.86 4.45
N ILE A 194 -3.18 4.87 3.83
CA ILE A 194 -3.84 6.08 3.35
C ILE A 194 -3.51 6.23 1.88
N LEU A 195 -4.53 6.36 1.04
CA LEU A 195 -4.39 6.60 -0.39
C LEU A 195 -5.10 7.89 -0.79
N ALA A 196 -4.46 8.73 -1.59
CA ALA A 196 -4.96 10.07 -1.93
C ALA A 196 -4.68 10.44 -3.40
N PRO A 197 -5.72 10.65 -4.24
CA PRO A 197 -7.14 10.38 -3.97
C PRO A 197 -7.41 8.88 -3.79
N PRO A 198 -8.63 8.46 -3.40
CA PRO A 198 -9.04 7.06 -3.49
C PRO A 198 -9.00 6.54 -4.93
N TYR A 199 -9.02 5.22 -5.06
CA TYR A 199 -9.30 4.57 -6.34
C TYR A 199 -10.68 4.98 -6.86
N ASP A 200 -10.78 5.10 -8.17
CA ASP A 200 -11.99 5.50 -8.89
C ASP A 200 -11.91 4.95 -10.31
N PRO A 201 -12.49 3.77 -10.57
CA PRO A 201 -12.48 3.16 -11.90
C PRO A 201 -13.16 4.03 -12.97
N ASP A 202 -14.15 4.84 -12.58
CA ASP A 202 -14.88 5.71 -13.51
C ASP A 202 -14.00 6.89 -13.99
N ASP A 203 -13.02 7.29 -13.17
CA ASP A 203 -12.02 8.31 -13.49
C ASP A 203 -10.63 7.71 -13.85
N GLY A 204 -10.59 6.44 -14.24
CA GLY A 204 -9.38 5.76 -14.72
C GLY A 204 -8.32 5.46 -13.65
N ARG A 205 -8.66 5.60 -12.37
CA ARG A 205 -7.84 5.18 -11.22
C ARG A 205 -8.28 3.79 -10.76
N ASP A 206 -8.21 2.81 -11.66
CA ASP A 206 -8.37 1.41 -11.27
C ASP A 206 -7.04 0.83 -10.77
N CYS A 207 -7.12 -0.21 -9.94
CA CYS A 207 -5.97 -0.96 -9.46
C CYS A 207 -5.63 -2.06 -10.47
N HIS A 208 -4.47 -1.96 -11.13
CA HIS A 208 -4.01 -2.95 -12.09
C HIS A 208 -2.99 -3.88 -11.42
N TYR A 209 -3.02 -5.16 -11.79
CA TYR A 209 -2.08 -6.16 -11.27
C TYR A 209 -0.99 -6.48 -12.29
N TYR A 210 0.19 -6.84 -11.79
CA TYR A 210 1.35 -7.16 -12.61
C TYR A 210 2.06 -8.41 -12.12
N LYS A 211 2.83 -9.02 -13.02
CA LYS A 211 3.86 -10.01 -12.66
C LYS A 211 5.20 -9.62 -13.27
N VAL A 212 6.28 -9.91 -12.56
CA VAL A 212 7.64 -9.75 -13.08
C VAL A 212 7.93 -10.90 -14.06
N LEU A 213 8.41 -10.58 -15.27
CA LEU A 213 8.75 -11.59 -16.29
C LEU A 213 10.22 -11.98 -16.29
N THR A 214 11.11 -11.04 -15.98
CA THR A 214 12.54 -11.29 -15.91
C THR A 214 12.93 -11.32 -14.45
N GLU A 215 13.12 -12.52 -13.91
CA GLU A 215 13.63 -12.64 -12.55
C GLU A 215 14.98 -11.94 -12.46
N PRO A 216 15.18 -11.13 -11.41
CA PRO A 216 16.44 -10.48 -11.26
C PRO A 216 17.53 -11.53 -10.98
N GLU A 217 18.47 -11.75 -11.93
CA GLU A 217 19.74 -12.43 -11.59
C GLU A 217 20.32 -11.81 -10.31
N VAL A 218 20.33 -12.57 -9.22
CA VAL A 218 20.84 -12.13 -7.92
C VAL A 218 22.36 -12.20 -7.98
N LYS A 219 22.98 -11.23 -8.66
CA LYS A 219 24.40 -10.95 -8.47
C LYS A 219 24.51 -10.06 -7.26
N ASN A 220 25.21 -10.58 -6.25
CA ASN A 220 25.38 -10.02 -4.91
C ASN A 220 26.22 -8.73 -4.98
N THR A 221 25.63 -7.68 -5.51
CA THR A 221 26.23 -6.35 -5.66
C THR A 221 25.20 -5.31 -5.27
N GLU A 222 25.55 -4.56 -4.22
CA GLU A 222 25.00 -3.29 -3.73
C GLU A 222 23.82 -2.69 -4.51
N GLN A 223 22.72 -2.43 -3.77
CA GLN A 223 21.55 -1.57 -4.04
C GLN A 223 21.60 -0.71 -5.33
N LYS A 224 21.64 -1.35 -6.50
CA LYS A 224 21.45 -0.68 -7.78
C LYS A 224 20.05 -1.00 -8.26
N GLU A 225 19.33 0.07 -8.57
CA GLU A 225 18.09 0.04 -9.31
C GLU A 225 18.19 -0.91 -10.49
N LYS A 226 17.23 -1.84 -10.58
CA LYS A 226 17.29 -2.93 -11.55
C LYS A 226 16.16 -2.86 -12.53
N GLU A 227 16.47 -2.69 -13.81
CA GLU A 227 15.46 -2.77 -14.87
C GLU A 227 14.82 -4.16 -14.91
N VAL A 228 13.50 -4.17 -15.02
CA VAL A 228 12.66 -5.36 -15.11
C VAL A 228 11.53 -5.14 -16.11
N TRP A 229 10.95 -6.25 -16.57
CA TRP A 229 9.73 -6.23 -17.36
C TRP A 229 8.56 -6.69 -16.50
N LEU A 230 7.53 -5.85 -16.43
CA LEU A 230 6.26 -6.17 -15.79
C LEU A 230 5.23 -6.49 -16.87
N MET A 231 4.45 -7.53 -16.64
CA MET A 231 3.31 -7.91 -17.47
C MET A 231 2.04 -7.62 -16.69
N GLU A 232 1.17 -6.78 -17.24
CA GLU A 232 -0.16 -6.54 -16.71
C GLU A 232 -0.98 -7.83 -16.80
N ILE A 233 -1.67 -8.18 -15.72
CA ILE A 233 -2.48 -9.38 -15.57
C ILE A 233 -3.81 -9.03 -14.90
N SER A 234 -4.81 -9.89 -15.08
CA SER A 234 -6.00 -9.85 -14.23
C SER A 234 -5.64 -10.16 -12.78
N GLN A 235 -6.50 -9.75 -11.84
CA GLN A 235 -6.38 -10.10 -10.43
C GLN A 235 -6.10 -11.62 -10.29
N PRO A 236 -5.01 -12.02 -9.61
CA PRO A 236 -4.71 -13.42 -9.43
C PRO A 236 -5.84 -14.14 -8.68
N PRO A 237 -6.27 -15.34 -9.10
CA PRO A 237 -7.37 -16.07 -8.44
C PRO A 237 -7.04 -16.49 -6.99
N SER A 238 -5.75 -16.47 -6.63
CA SER A 238 -5.27 -16.72 -5.27
C SER A 238 -5.37 -15.49 -4.36
N PHE A 239 -5.74 -14.33 -4.88
CA PHE A 239 -5.85 -13.08 -4.12
C PHE A 239 -7.27 -12.53 -4.22
N TRP A 240 -7.85 -12.22 -3.05
CA TRP A 240 -9.06 -11.43 -2.91
C TRP A 240 -9.05 -10.77 -1.54
N CYS A 241 -9.72 -9.63 -1.42
CA CYS A 241 -9.82 -8.89 -0.17
C CYS A 241 -11.23 -9.04 0.42
N GLY A 242 -11.33 -9.55 1.64
CA GLY A 242 -12.59 -9.60 2.39
C GLY A 242 -12.80 -8.37 3.27
N GLY A 243 -14.03 -7.92 3.46
CA GLY A 243 -14.34 -6.84 4.41
C GLY A 243 -14.44 -7.35 5.85
N GLU A 244 -13.96 -6.57 6.81
CA GLU A 244 -14.16 -6.80 8.24
C GLU A 244 -14.47 -5.48 8.97
N PRO A 245 -15.25 -5.48 10.08
CA PRO A 245 -15.59 -4.27 10.80
C PRO A 245 -14.38 -3.67 11.55
N TYR A 246 -14.28 -2.34 11.53
CA TYR A 246 -13.26 -1.60 12.27
C TYR A 246 -13.65 -1.43 13.75
N PRO A 247 -12.85 -1.90 14.73
CA PRO A 247 -13.20 -1.85 16.16
C PRO A 247 -12.76 -0.56 16.87
N GLY A 248 -11.97 0.28 16.20
CA GLY A 248 -11.31 1.44 16.80
C GLY A 248 -12.24 2.64 17.04
N PRO A 249 -11.66 3.80 17.41
CA PRO A 249 -12.42 5.04 17.57
C PRO A 249 -12.99 5.52 16.23
N GLU A 250 -14.23 6.00 16.23
CA GLU A 250 -14.84 6.62 15.04
C GLU A 250 -14.06 7.87 14.59
N VAL A 251 -14.17 8.16 13.29
CA VAL A 251 -13.57 9.33 12.65
C VAL A 251 -14.67 10.22 12.08
N CYS A 252 -14.64 11.50 12.43
CA CYS A 252 -15.53 12.54 11.91
C CYS A 252 -14.71 13.62 11.20
N LEU A 253 -14.96 13.84 9.90
CA LEU A 253 -14.25 14.79 9.03
C LEU A 253 -15.15 15.94 8.57
#